data_AF-A0A318S5E5-F1
#
_entry.id   AF-A0A318S5E5-F1
#
_cell.length_a   1.000
_cell.length_b   1.000
_cell.length_c   1.000
_cell.angle_alpha   90.00
_cell.angle_beta   90.00
_cell.angle_gamma   90.00
#
_symmetry.space_group_name_H-M   'P 1'
#
loop_
_entity.id
_entity.type
_entity.pdbx_description
1 polymer ?
#
loop_
_entity_poly.entity_id
_entity_poly.type
_entity_poly.pdbx_seq_one_letter_code
_entity_poly.pdbx_strand_id
1 'polypeptide(L)'
;MQKKSISRALLALALALTVAGVTHSQPVPLVNNTGALARGCRTGTLARIDPQWVSVEASDRPRVAEGTVTLSKVTHEDNPANHTSHDWNFDVVLDPSYQGLHSDANPVEDGQRQMEMEWETRYFPPQFWPVAGDRVWLMGRWIFDCGHPPYRTEIHPPKAVAFTRLEPTLFPGQTMPALTNRTYVYVHGRSGYYRSPVATQNYEFDVPLPPKPFVDTPLRRNELRAEVLSLPFGGPRPILTPQPANNPTRVHVVYPLALGNPDPNLRFGAVLAVGWQEVARRPALPLGDLRQGSGPPRFRQLRVTFDSLKINEDHDPLASGEWNFWVRAGSTWFEVRGLGDVDDGDTIQIRQSTTFIVPENGSWSVQTTGWEDDCDDRFSDSEAEAERNDASLADLQCLLDGNDRIGTLNRTYTSSSNFGLGAHDDTSARNGDSDTQRDFNLRYHVEEVARYPQAGIQPPVNR
;
A
#
# COMPACT_ATOMS: atom_id res chain seq x y z
N MET A 1 -2.10 -24.42 84.17
CA MET A 1 -1.57 -24.86 82.86
C MET A 1 -2.40 -24.22 81.75
N GLN A 2 -1.91 -23.13 81.17
CA GLN A 2 -2.52 -22.45 80.03
C GLN A 2 -2.26 -23.26 78.75
N LYS A 3 -3.28 -23.57 77.95
CA LYS A 3 -3.11 -23.93 76.54
C LYS A 3 -3.98 -23.03 75.68
N LYS A 4 -3.29 -22.28 74.83
CA LYS A 4 -3.77 -21.24 73.94
C LYS A 4 -4.55 -21.83 72.76
N SER A 5 -5.63 -21.14 72.40
CA SER A 5 -6.31 -21.22 71.11
C SER A 5 -5.36 -20.78 69.99
N ILE A 6 -5.30 -21.54 68.89
CA ILE A 6 -4.63 -21.15 67.65
C ILE A 6 -5.70 -21.05 66.57
N SER A 7 -6.01 -19.81 66.18
CA SER A 7 -6.82 -19.48 65.01
C SER A 7 -6.13 -19.91 63.72
N ARG A 8 -6.90 -20.54 62.83
CA ARG A 8 -6.53 -20.80 61.43
C ARG A 8 -6.56 -19.49 60.65
N ALA A 9 -5.39 -19.01 60.21
CA ALA A 9 -5.29 -17.96 59.19
C ALA A 9 -5.34 -18.61 57.81
N LEU A 10 -6.33 -18.23 57.01
CA LEU A 10 -6.40 -18.49 55.57
C LEU A 10 -5.35 -17.63 54.87
N LEU A 11 -4.36 -18.27 54.25
CA LEU A 11 -3.40 -17.60 53.38
C LEU A 11 -4.02 -17.50 51.97
N ALA A 12 -4.52 -16.31 51.62
CA ALA A 12 -4.90 -15.99 50.26
C ALA A 12 -3.62 -15.77 49.44
N LEU A 13 -3.32 -16.68 48.52
CA LEU A 13 -2.22 -16.52 47.57
C LEU A 13 -2.68 -15.56 46.46
N ALA A 14 -2.33 -14.29 46.57
CA ALA A 14 -2.50 -13.33 45.50
C ALA A 14 -1.52 -13.67 44.37
N LEU A 15 -2.03 -14.16 43.24
CA LEU A 15 -1.28 -14.31 42.01
C LEU A 15 -1.03 -12.90 41.45
N ALA A 16 0.17 -12.36 41.65
CA ALA A 16 0.59 -11.12 41.01
C ALA A 16 0.72 -11.38 39.50
N LEU A 17 -0.24 -10.90 38.71
CA LEU A 17 -0.02 -10.69 37.28
C LEU A 17 1.08 -9.63 37.14
N THR A 18 2.28 -10.06 36.78
CA THR A 18 3.30 -9.16 36.23
C THR A 18 2.82 -8.72 34.85
N VAL A 19 2.11 -7.58 34.82
CA VAL A 19 1.97 -6.81 33.58
C VAL A 19 3.39 -6.42 33.20
N ALA A 20 3.93 -7.05 32.16
CA ALA A 20 5.18 -6.62 31.54
C ALA A 20 5.03 -5.13 31.26
N GLY A 21 5.87 -4.33 31.90
CA GLY A 21 5.80 -2.87 31.81
C GLY A 21 5.85 -2.45 30.35
N VAL A 22 4.81 -1.74 29.91
CA VAL A 22 4.93 -0.81 28.80
C VAL A 22 5.94 0.22 29.26
N THR A 23 7.20 -0.01 28.93
CA THR A 23 8.20 1.05 28.97
C THR A 23 7.66 2.11 28.03
N HIS A 24 7.19 3.23 28.60
CA HIS A 24 6.93 4.43 27.81
C HIS A 24 8.29 4.85 27.28
N SER A 25 8.62 4.41 26.07
CA SER A 25 9.77 4.93 25.34
C SER A 25 9.63 6.44 25.36
N GLN A 26 10.66 7.13 25.83
CA GLN A 26 10.72 8.59 25.70
C GLN A 26 10.42 8.93 24.24
N PRO A 27 9.57 9.92 23.95
CA PRO A 27 9.26 10.28 22.58
C PRO A 27 10.57 10.54 21.84
N VAL A 28 10.78 9.82 20.74
CA VAL A 28 11.97 10.02 19.90
C VAL A 28 11.95 11.48 19.45
N PRO A 29 13.01 12.28 19.72
CA PRO A 29 13.01 13.68 19.34
C PRO A 29 12.78 13.83 17.84
N LEU A 30 11.89 14.76 17.48
CA LEU A 30 11.67 15.13 16.08
C LEU A 30 12.86 15.93 15.56
N VAL A 31 13.05 15.89 14.24
CA VAL A 31 14.00 16.76 13.55
C VAL A 31 13.48 18.19 13.55
N ASN A 32 14.33 19.17 13.85
CA ASN A 32 13.94 20.58 13.75
C ASN A 32 13.91 21.00 12.27
N ASN A 33 12.74 21.42 11.77
CA ASN A 33 12.56 21.87 10.39
C ASN A 33 13.53 22.99 9.98
N THR A 34 13.89 23.89 10.90
CA THR A 34 14.83 24.99 10.59
C THR A 34 16.25 24.49 10.30
N GLY A 35 16.56 23.25 10.70
CA GLY A 35 17.78 22.56 10.32
C GLY A 35 17.96 22.47 8.81
N ALA A 36 16.87 22.44 8.03
CA ALA A 36 16.89 22.41 6.57
C ALA A 36 17.67 23.59 5.95
N LEU A 37 17.62 24.78 6.57
CA LEU A 37 18.38 25.95 6.10
C LEU A 37 19.90 25.71 6.21
N ALA A 38 20.34 25.08 7.29
CA ALA A 38 21.75 24.71 7.45
C ALA A 38 22.17 23.59 6.49
N ARG A 39 21.21 22.82 5.96
CA ARG A 39 21.41 21.79 4.94
C ARG A 39 21.42 22.35 3.52
N GLY A 40 20.93 23.58 3.32
CA GLY A 40 20.96 24.27 2.03
C GLY A 40 19.60 24.67 1.48
N CYS A 41 18.49 24.32 2.15
CA CYS A 41 17.19 24.84 1.74
C CYS A 41 17.19 26.37 1.75
N ARG A 42 16.45 26.95 0.81
CA ARG A 42 16.26 28.39 0.70
C ARG A 42 14.77 28.70 0.82
N THR A 43 14.43 29.76 1.53
CA THR A 43 13.08 30.34 1.49
C THR A 43 12.99 31.23 0.25
N GLY A 44 12.26 30.80 -0.78
CA GLY A 44 11.98 31.57 -1.99
C GLY A 44 10.47 31.73 -2.23
N THR A 45 10.09 32.61 -3.17
CA THR A 45 8.69 32.77 -3.61
C THR A 45 8.54 32.29 -5.06
N LEU A 46 7.45 31.55 -5.30
CA LEU A 46 6.68 31.33 -6.56
C LEU A 46 7.37 30.93 -7.88
N ALA A 47 8.70 30.82 -7.97
CA ALA A 47 9.34 30.26 -9.16
C ALA A 47 10.67 29.59 -8.79
N ARG A 48 10.64 28.26 -8.63
CA ARG A 48 11.80 27.36 -8.52
C ARG A 48 12.66 27.55 -7.25
N ILE A 49 12.43 26.70 -6.25
CA ILE A 49 13.33 26.58 -5.09
C ILE A 49 14.49 25.65 -5.47
N ASP A 50 15.71 26.16 -5.52
CA ASP A 50 16.93 25.35 -5.77
C ASP A 50 17.88 25.44 -4.56
N PRO A 51 18.22 24.30 -3.90
CA PRO A 51 17.76 22.93 -4.19
C PRO A 51 16.32 22.67 -3.72
N GLN A 52 15.58 21.81 -4.43
CA GLN A 52 14.23 21.37 -4.04
C GLN A 52 14.27 20.36 -2.89
N TRP A 53 15.31 19.54 -2.82
CA TRP A 53 15.49 18.56 -1.74
C TRP A 53 16.92 18.54 -1.23
N VAL A 54 17.10 18.48 0.09
CA VAL A 54 18.41 18.35 0.73
C VAL A 54 18.40 17.23 1.75
N SER A 55 19.48 16.44 1.82
CA SER A 55 19.56 15.38 2.82
C SER A 55 19.52 15.92 4.24
N VAL A 56 18.80 15.23 5.14
CA VAL A 56 18.76 15.59 6.57
C VAL A 56 20.14 15.41 7.22
N GLU A 57 20.84 14.34 6.85
CA GLU A 57 22.16 14.00 7.38
C GLU A 57 23.25 14.14 6.32
N ALA A 58 24.47 14.53 6.73
CA ALA A 58 25.57 14.82 5.78
C ALA A 58 26.05 13.56 5.04
N SER A 59 25.84 12.40 5.65
CA SER A 59 26.20 11.11 5.05
C SER A 59 25.29 10.71 3.90
N ASP A 60 24.09 11.31 3.82
CA ASP A 60 23.06 11.01 2.82
C ASP A 60 22.78 9.49 2.66
N ARG A 61 22.93 8.75 3.75
CA ARG A 61 22.71 7.31 3.75
C ARG A 61 21.21 7.02 3.68
N PRO A 62 20.79 6.04 2.86
CA PRO A 62 19.41 5.61 2.84
C PRO A 62 18.92 5.20 4.23
N ARG A 63 17.68 5.56 4.55
CA ARG A 63 17.00 5.22 5.78
C ARG A 63 15.90 4.20 5.51
N VAL A 64 15.68 3.35 6.49
CA VAL A 64 14.54 2.43 6.53
C VAL A 64 13.46 3.05 7.39
N ALA A 65 12.21 2.90 6.95
CA ALA A 65 11.03 3.25 7.71
C ALA A 65 9.99 2.14 7.59
N GLU A 66 9.21 1.95 8.65
CA GLU A 66 8.01 1.12 8.62
C GLU A 66 6.84 1.89 9.21
N GLY A 67 5.64 1.56 8.74
CA GLY A 67 4.42 2.22 9.17
C GLY A 67 3.17 1.71 8.48
N THR A 68 2.11 2.48 8.58
CA THR A 68 0.83 2.22 7.91
C THR A 68 0.55 3.31 6.89
N VAL A 69 0.24 2.92 5.67
CA VAL A 69 -0.18 3.84 4.61
C VAL A 69 -1.56 4.40 4.97
N THR A 70 -1.72 5.71 4.87
CA THR A 70 -2.95 6.45 5.19
C THR A 70 -3.55 7.12 3.97
N LEU A 71 -2.71 7.54 3.02
CA LEU A 71 -3.09 8.07 1.72
C LEU A 71 -2.36 7.32 0.61
N SER A 72 -2.98 7.19 -0.56
CA SER A 72 -2.35 6.66 -1.77
C SER A 72 -3.07 7.21 -2.98
N LYS A 73 -2.38 8.04 -3.76
CA LYS A 73 -2.93 8.72 -4.94
C LYS A 73 -1.80 9.06 -5.91
N VAL A 74 -2.15 9.26 -7.17
CA VAL A 74 -1.28 10.04 -8.07
C VAL A 74 -1.52 11.53 -7.83
N THR A 75 -0.47 12.34 -7.91
CA THR A 75 -0.61 13.80 -7.96
C THR A 75 -0.87 14.27 -9.39
N HIS A 76 -1.38 15.50 -9.51
CA HIS A 76 -1.61 16.22 -10.78
C HIS A 76 -0.78 17.51 -10.80
N GLU A 77 -0.10 17.84 -9.71
CA GLU A 77 0.56 19.13 -9.50
C GLU A 77 2.03 19.11 -9.95
N ASP A 78 2.53 17.95 -10.41
CA ASP A 78 3.94 17.79 -10.76
C ASP A 78 4.28 18.45 -12.07
N ASN A 79 5.41 19.16 -12.06
CA ASN A 79 5.84 19.93 -13.21
C ASN A 79 6.86 19.15 -14.06
N PRO A 80 6.66 19.07 -15.39
CA PRO A 80 7.62 18.45 -16.31
C PRO A 80 9.04 19.01 -16.29
N ALA A 81 9.24 20.22 -15.75
CA ALA A 81 10.54 20.87 -15.59
C ALA A 81 11.40 20.30 -14.44
N ASN A 82 10.85 19.45 -13.58
CA ASN A 82 11.59 18.82 -12.50
C ASN A 82 11.18 17.37 -12.19
N HIS A 83 10.16 16.83 -12.86
CA HIS A 83 9.76 15.43 -12.78
C HIS A 83 9.90 14.69 -14.12
N THR A 84 9.82 13.37 -14.09
CA THR A 84 9.79 12.49 -15.29
C THR A 84 8.42 11.86 -15.57
N SER A 85 7.50 12.03 -14.64
CA SER A 85 6.07 11.72 -14.67
C SER A 85 5.42 12.33 -13.43
N HIS A 86 4.11 12.15 -13.27
CA HIS A 86 3.50 12.40 -11.96
C HIS A 86 3.99 11.39 -10.92
N ASP A 87 4.12 11.84 -9.70
CA ASP A 87 4.46 11.06 -8.54
C ASP A 87 3.23 10.33 -8.01
N TRP A 88 3.48 9.10 -7.59
CA TRP A 88 2.57 8.38 -6.74
C TRP A 88 2.85 8.75 -5.29
N ASN A 89 2.01 9.62 -4.73
CA ASN A 89 2.12 10.08 -3.35
C ASN A 89 1.41 9.09 -2.42
N PHE A 90 2.13 8.66 -1.38
CA PHE A 90 1.54 7.88 -0.30
C PHE A 90 2.05 8.37 1.05
N ASP A 91 1.10 8.67 1.93
CA ASP A 91 1.40 9.08 3.29
C ASP A 91 1.52 7.88 4.20
N VAL A 92 2.46 7.96 5.14
CA VAL A 92 2.72 6.90 6.11
C VAL A 92 2.69 7.46 7.51
N VAL A 93 1.85 6.86 8.36
CA VAL A 93 2.01 6.96 9.81
C VAL A 93 3.11 5.99 10.24
N LEU A 94 4.28 6.53 10.58
CA LEU A 94 5.44 5.75 10.97
C LEU A 94 5.24 5.01 12.30
N ASP A 95 5.78 3.80 12.42
CA ASP A 95 5.77 3.09 13.70
C ASP A 95 6.57 3.85 14.76
N PRO A 96 6.31 3.61 16.06
CA PRO A 96 6.97 4.33 17.15
C PRO A 96 8.51 4.36 17.08
N SER A 97 9.14 3.31 16.57
CA SER A 97 10.61 3.23 16.42
C SER A 97 11.18 4.15 15.34
N TYR A 98 10.35 4.59 14.38
CA TYR A 98 10.76 5.41 13.24
C TYR A 98 10.28 6.87 13.37
N GLN A 99 9.57 7.23 14.44
CA GLN A 99 9.04 8.58 14.66
C GLN A 99 10.10 9.69 14.64
N GLY A 100 11.37 9.38 14.95
CA GLY A 100 12.49 10.33 14.85
C GLY A 100 12.89 10.70 13.41
N LEU A 101 12.30 10.08 12.39
CA LEU A 101 12.49 10.48 11.00
C LEU A 101 11.66 11.72 10.64
N HIS A 102 10.58 11.99 11.38
CA HIS A 102 9.77 13.18 11.18
C HIS A 102 10.51 14.45 11.60
N SER A 103 10.27 15.52 10.87
CA SER A 103 10.44 16.87 11.39
C SER A 103 9.28 17.27 12.29
N ASP A 104 9.48 18.34 13.07
CA ASP A 104 8.42 19.00 13.80
C ASP A 104 7.37 19.68 12.89
N ALA A 105 7.67 19.87 11.61
CA ALA A 105 6.78 20.45 10.60
C ALA A 105 5.95 19.44 9.78
N ASN A 106 6.26 18.14 9.86
CA ASN A 106 5.44 17.11 9.21
C ASN A 106 3.98 17.18 9.71
N PRO A 107 2.97 17.03 8.83
CA PRO A 107 1.57 17.22 9.18
C PRO A 107 1.11 16.23 10.26
N VAL A 108 0.17 16.68 11.08
CA VAL A 108 -0.49 15.85 12.10
C VAL A 108 -1.99 15.84 11.80
N GLU A 109 -2.50 14.67 11.45
CA GLU A 109 -3.90 14.45 11.15
C GLU A 109 -4.44 13.36 12.07
N ASP A 110 -5.64 13.57 12.62
CA ASP A 110 -6.25 12.67 13.62
C ASP A 110 -5.30 12.28 14.78
N GLY A 111 -4.44 13.22 15.15
CA GLY A 111 -3.45 13.05 16.22
C GLY A 111 -2.26 12.14 15.86
N GLN A 112 -2.12 11.73 14.61
CA GLN A 112 -0.98 10.97 14.09
C GLN A 112 -0.15 11.83 13.13
N ARG A 113 1.17 11.82 13.31
CA ARG A 113 2.08 12.51 12.39
C ARG A 113 2.32 11.66 11.15
N GLN A 114 2.16 12.27 9.99
CA GLN A 114 2.31 11.62 8.70
C GLN A 114 3.58 12.07 7.99
N MET A 115 4.16 11.16 7.22
CA MET A 115 5.28 11.42 6.32
C MET A 115 4.85 11.05 4.91
N GLU A 116 4.89 12.03 4.02
CA GLU A 116 4.69 11.83 2.58
C GLU A 116 5.88 11.09 1.98
N MET A 117 5.60 10.32 0.95
CA MET A 117 6.56 9.59 0.14
C MET A 117 6.11 9.71 -1.30
N GLU A 118 7.03 10.04 -2.19
CA GLU A 118 6.72 10.26 -3.60
C GLU A 118 7.55 9.30 -4.46
N TRP A 119 6.90 8.72 -5.47
CA TRP A 119 7.55 7.85 -6.45
C TRP A 119 6.96 8.02 -7.84
N GLU A 120 7.80 8.48 -8.76
CA GLU A 120 7.57 8.59 -10.19
C GLU A 120 6.78 7.42 -10.81
N THR A 121 5.55 7.67 -11.24
CA THR A 121 4.64 6.66 -11.80
C THR A 121 5.21 5.95 -13.02
N ARG A 122 6.03 6.63 -13.84
CA ARG A 122 6.75 6.03 -14.97
C ARG A 122 7.64 4.85 -14.57
N TYR A 123 8.15 4.86 -13.34
CA TYR A 123 8.99 3.80 -12.80
C TYR A 123 8.34 3.01 -11.69
N PHE A 124 7.06 3.25 -11.39
CA PHE A 124 6.31 2.55 -10.34
C PHE A 124 5.09 1.82 -10.91
N PRO A 125 5.22 0.52 -11.25
CA PRO A 125 4.15 -0.21 -11.93
C PRO A 125 2.89 -0.35 -11.05
N PRO A 126 1.67 -0.17 -11.62
CA PRO A 126 0.41 -0.17 -10.86
C PRO A 126 0.16 -1.40 -9.99
N GLN A 127 0.70 -2.56 -10.38
CA GLN A 127 0.60 -3.80 -9.60
C GLN A 127 1.30 -3.76 -8.23
N PHE A 128 2.12 -2.74 -7.95
CA PHE A 128 2.80 -2.54 -6.67
C PHE A 128 2.31 -1.30 -5.92
N TRP A 129 1.35 -0.56 -6.45
CA TRP A 129 0.85 0.64 -5.80
C TRP A 129 0.21 0.31 -4.44
N PRO A 130 0.55 1.07 -3.39
CA PRO A 130 -0.03 0.89 -2.07
C PRO A 130 -1.48 1.30 -2.04
N VAL A 131 -2.15 0.94 -0.96
CA VAL A 131 -3.43 1.54 -0.59
C VAL A 131 -3.44 1.89 0.88
N ALA A 132 -4.32 2.83 1.24
CA ALA A 132 -4.60 3.14 2.63
C ALA A 132 -4.95 1.86 3.40
N GLY A 133 -4.31 1.68 4.56
CA GLY A 133 -4.39 0.49 5.41
C GLY A 133 -3.26 -0.52 5.21
N ASP A 134 -2.44 -0.39 4.16
CA ASP A 134 -1.28 -1.24 3.98
C ASP A 134 -0.24 -1.03 5.07
N ARG A 135 0.38 -2.11 5.52
CA ARG A 135 1.65 -2.04 6.24
C ARG A 135 2.78 -1.88 5.26
N VAL A 136 3.66 -0.91 5.48
CA VAL A 136 4.79 -0.65 4.60
C VAL A 136 6.10 -0.87 5.35
N TRP A 137 7.04 -1.52 4.68
CA TRP A 137 8.46 -1.33 4.89
C TRP A 137 9.01 -0.61 3.66
N LEU A 138 9.87 0.38 3.86
CA LEU A 138 10.50 1.10 2.75
C LEU A 138 11.93 1.51 3.09
N MET A 139 12.72 1.74 2.05
CA MET A 139 14.07 2.27 2.13
C MET A 139 14.31 3.31 1.04
N GLY A 140 14.88 4.46 1.41
CA GLY A 140 15.16 5.54 0.46
C GLY A 140 16.00 6.65 1.06
N ARG A 141 16.15 7.74 0.32
CA ARG A 141 16.89 8.93 0.77
C ARG A 141 16.04 9.69 1.81
N TRP A 142 16.65 10.12 2.90
CA TRP A 142 15.95 10.88 3.95
C TRP A 142 16.33 12.35 3.87
N ILE A 143 15.35 13.16 3.49
CA ILE A 143 15.59 14.53 3.05
C ILE A 143 14.66 15.51 3.76
N PHE A 144 14.99 16.79 3.67
CA PHE A 144 14.06 17.90 3.84
C PHE A 144 13.56 18.32 2.46
N ASP A 145 12.25 18.39 2.35
CA ASP A 145 11.59 19.01 1.21
C ASP A 145 11.67 20.53 1.39
N CYS A 146 12.44 21.18 0.51
CA CYS A 146 12.66 22.62 0.51
C CYS A 146 11.53 23.38 -0.19
N GLY A 147 10.67 22.69 -0.95
CA GLY A 147 9.50 23.22 -1.65
C GLY A 147 8.45 23.77 -0.68
N HIS A 148 8.32 23.15 0.48
CA HIS A 148 7.20 23.37 1.39
C HIS A 148 7.65 23.88 2.77
N PRO A 149 7.97 25.18 2.95
CA PRO A 149 8.17 25.75 4.28
C PRO A 149 6.83 25.83 5.07
N PRO A 150 6.80 25.46 6.36
CA PRO A 150 7.89 24.94 7.18
C PRO A 150 8.34 23.53 6.73
N TYR A 151 9.66 23.34 6.62
CA TYR A 151 10.28 22.22 5.90
C TYR A 151 9.98 20.86 6.51
N ARG A 152 9.33 20.00 5.74
CA ARG A 152 8.97 18.63 6.12
C ARG A 152 10.12 17.69 5.83
N THR A 153 10.17 16.56 6.51
CA THR A 153 11.04 15.45 6.10
C THR A 153 10.23 14.36 5.44
N GLU A 154 10.87 13.66 4.51
CA GLU A 154 10.28 12.55 3.75
C GLU A 154 11.35 11.50 3.43
N ILE A 155 10.89 10.31 3.04
CA ILE A 155 11.75 9.35 2.34
C ILE A 155 11.49 9.51 0.85
N HIS A 156 12.22 10.42 0.21
CA HIS A 156 12.08 10.70 -1.21
C HIS A 156 13.44 10.84 -1.94
N PRO A 157 13.64 10.09 -3.03
CA PRO A 157 12.79 8.99 -3.47
C PRO A 157 13.02 7.70 -2.66
N PRO A 158 11.99 6.87 -2.40
CA PRO A 158 12.18 5.49 -2.00
C PRO A 158 12.87 4.69 -3.10
N LYS A 159 13.79 3.78 -2.79
CA LYS A 159 14.40 2.86 -3.76
C LYS A 159 13.91 1.40 -3.62
N ALA A 160 13.26 1.10 -2.51
CA ALA A 160 12.67 -0.21 -2.24
C ALA A 160 11.47 -0.05 -1.31
N VAL A 161 10.39 -0.77 -1.61
CA VAL A 161 9.14 -0.80 -0.86
C VAL A 161 8.62 -2.23 -0.74
N ALA A 162 7.93 -2.52 0.36
CA ALA A 162 7.21 -3.76 0.59
C ALA A 162 5.87 -3.44 1.26
N PHE A 163 4.80 -3.43 0.46
CA PHE A 163 3.44 -3.17 0.96
C PHE A 163 2.73 -4.48 1.28
N THR A 164 2.27 -4.61 2.51
CA THR A 164 1.68 -5.82 3.07
C THR A 164 0.23 -5.56 3.47
N ARG A 165 -0.68 -6.41 2.99
CA ARG A 165 -2.11 -6.34 3.30
C ARG A 165 -2.72 -7.72 3.47
N LEU A 166 -3.82 -7.78 4.21
CA LEU A 166 -4.57 -9.02 4.38
C LEU A 166 -5.26 -9.38 3.06
N GLU A 167 -4.82 -10.47 2.44
CA GLU A 167 -5.36 -10.94 1.17
C GLU A 167 -5.28 -12.47 1.14
N PRO A 168 -6.40 -13.18 1.34
CA PRO A 168 -6.43 -14.63 1.30
C PRO A 168 -5.93 -15.19 -0.04
N THR A 169 -5.10 -16.23 0.04
CA THR A 169 -4.47 -16.85 -1.13
C THR A 169 -4.96 -18.28 -1.30
N LEU A 170 -5.47 -18.60 -2.50
CA LEU A 170 -5.67 -19.98 -2.91
C LEU A 170 -4.38 -20.49 -3.57
N PHE A 171 -3.59 -21.24 -2.81
CA PHE A 171 -2.35 -21.81 -3.34
C PHE A 171 -2.65 -22.92 -4.36
N PRO A 172 -1.78 -23.12 -5.38
CA PRO A 172 -1.93 -24.21 -6.34
C PRO A 172 -2.15 -25.58 -5.67
N GLY A 173 -3.12 -26.33 -6.17
CA GLY A 173 -3.47 -27.67 -5.65
C GLY A 173 -4.26 -27.67 -4.33
N GLN A 174 -4.58 -26.51 -3.75
CA GLN A 174 -5.45 -26.42 -2.58
C GLN A 174 -6.91 -26.25 -3.00
N THR A 175 -7.83 -26.72 -2.15
CA THR A 175 -9.28 -26.57 -2.32
C THR A 175 -9.88 -25.51 -1.40
N MET A 176 -9.08 -24.98 -0.47
CA MET A 176 -9.45 -23.97 0.52
C MET A 176 -8.39 -22.86 0.53
N PRO A 177 -8.81 -21.58 0.48
CA PRO A 177 -7.89 -20.46 0.65
C PRO A 177 -7.22 -20.48 2.02
N ALA A 178 -5.98 -20.02 2.08
CA ALA A 178 -5.29 -19.68 3.32
C ALA A 178 -5.57 -18.23 3.71
N LEU A 179 -5.66 -17.96 5.01
CA LEU A 179 -5.67 -16.58 5.49
C LEU A 179 -4.24 -16.05 5.49
N THR A 180 -3.92 -15.17 4.54
CA THR A 180 -2.56 -14.69 4.30
C THR A 180 -2.48 -13.18 4.31
N ASN A 181 -1.34 -12.66 4.75
CA ASN A 181 -0.87 -11.35 4.36
C ASN A 181 -0.11 -11.51 3.04
N ARG A 182 -0.48 -10.71 2.04
CA ARG A 182 0.19 -10.64 0.75
C ARG A 182 1.07 -9.40 0.72
N THR A 183 2.32 -9.56 0.31
CA THR A 183 3.32 -8.49 0.28
C THR A 183 3.79 -8.24 -1.15
N TYR A 184 3.67 -6.99 -1.59
CA TYR A 184 4.07 -6.48 -2.89
C TYR A 184 5.41 -5.76 -2.72
N VAL A 185 6.48 -6.41 -3.14
CA VAL A 185 7.85 -5.90 -3.01
C VAL A 185 8.28 -5.34 -4.35
N TYR A 186 8.73 -4.09 -4.36
CA TYR A 186 9.25 -3.44 -5.55
C TYR A 186 10.55 -2.70 -5.24
N VAL A 187 11.51 -2.82 -6.14
CA VAL A 187 12.85 -2.25 -6.01
C VAL A 187 13.25 -1.65 -7.35
N HIS A 188 13.54 -0.35 -7.37
CA HIS A 188 13.97 0.39 -8.55
C HIS A 188 14.92 1.52 -8.17
N GLY A 189 15.89 1.80 -9.03
CA GLY A 189 16.83 2.89 -8.80
C GLY A 189 16.40 4.25 -9.36
N ARG A 190 15.32 4.29 -10.14
CA ARG A 190 14.67 5.51 -10.64
C ARG A 190 13.30 5.65 -10.01
N SER A 191 13.14 6.57 -9.09
CA SER A 191 11.91 6.74 -8.31
C SER A 191 11.65 8.20 -7.98
N GLY A 192 12.37 9.10 -8.64
CA GLY A 192 12.49 10.54 -8.41
C GLY A 192 13.92 10.97 -8.75
N TYR A 193 14.26 12.20 -8.38
CA TYR A 193 15.45 12.93 -8.87
C TYR A 193 16.76 12.24 -8.57
N TYR A 194 16.76 11.39 -7.55
CA TYR A 194 17.93 10.68 -7.09
C TYR A 194 17.99 9.24 -7.62
N ARG A 195 18.99 8.98 -8.47
CA ARG A 195 19.24 7.64 -9.03
C ARG A 195 20.12 6.80 -8.10
N SER A 196 19.56 5.69 -7.61
CA SER A 196 20.25 4.79 -6.67
C SER A 196 20.57 3.43 -7.28
N PRO A 197 21.80 2.90 -7.12
CA PRO A 197 22.06 1.49 -7.32
C PRO A 197 21.18 0.62 -6.40
N VAL A 198 20.51 -0.37 -6.97
CA VAL A 198 19.64 -1.29 -6.21
C VAL A 198 20.12 -2.73 -6.19
N ALA A 199 20.97 -3.14 -7.14
CA ALA A 199 21.49 -4.51 -7.19
C ALA A 199 22.88 -4.67 -6.55
N THR A 200 23.18 -3.86 -5.53
CA THR A 200 24.46 -3.84 -4.79
C THR A 200 24.33 -4.24 -3.32
N GLN A 201 23.10 -4.49 -2.85
CA GLN A 201 22.80 -4.86 -1.47
C GLN A 201 21.62 -5.84 -1.42
N ASN A 202 21.55 -6.60 -0.33
CA ASN A 202 20.33 -7.34 0.00
C ASN A 202 19.33 -6.39 0.66
N TYR A 203 18.06 -6.77 0.59
CA TYR A 203 16.98 -6.09 1.29
C TYR A 203 16.35 -7.04 2.27
N GLU A 204 16.13 -6.57 3.49
CA GLU A 204 15.67 -7.39 4.60
C GLU A 204 14.55 -6.67 5.34
N PHE A 205 13.46 -7.39 5.58
CA PHE A 205 12.29 -6.89 6.30
C PHE A 205 11.47 -8.04 6.86
N ASP A 206 10.60 -7.74 7.81
CA ASP A 206 9.71 -8.72 8.40
C ASP A 206 8.28 -8.53 7.89
N VAL A 207 7.64 -9.63 7.48
CA VAL A 207 6.21 -9.65 7.15
C VAL A 207 5.45 -10.23 8.34
N PRO A 208 4.58 -9.45 9.01
CA PRO A 208 3.80 -9.97 10.12
C PRO A 208 2.84 -11.06 9.63
N LEU A 209 2.62 -12.09 10.44
CA LEU A 209 1.58 -13.08 10.15
C LEU A 209 0.20 -12.53 10.53
N PRO A 210 -0.86 -12.83 9.75
CA PRO A 210 -2.21 -12.53 10.20
C PRO A 210 -2.53 -13.32 11.48
N PRO A 211 -3.54 -12.91 12.26
CA PRO A 211 -4.01 -13.71 13.39
C PRO A 211 -4.37 -15.13 12.94
N LYS A 212 -4.08 -16.13 13.78
CA LYS A 212 -4.52 -17.50 13.51
C LYS A 212 -6.05 -17.51 13.39
N PRO A 213 -6.64 -18.03 12.31
CA PRO A 213 -8.09 -18.02 12.12
C PRO A 213 -8.85 -18.86 13.18
N PHE A 214 -8.17 -19.78 13.86
CA PHE A 214 -8.74 -20.56 14.96
C PHE A 214 -7.64 -21.08 15.90
N VAL A 215 -8.02 -21.56 17.08
CA VAL A 215 -7.10 -22.23 18.01
C VAL A 215 -6.81 -23.65 17.52
N ASP A 216 -5.53 -24.04 17.53
CA ASP A 216 -5.11 -25.40 17.16
C ASP A 216 -5.75 -26.46 18.08
N THR A 217 -6.25 -27.55 17.50
CA THR A 217 -6.81 -28.70 18.23
C THR A 217 -6.22 -30.01 17.69
N PRO A 218 -6.46 -31.16 18.36
CA PRO A 218 -6.05 -32.45 17.80
C PRO A 218 -6.66 -32.78 16.42
N LEU A 219 -7.78 -32.15 16.06
CA LEU A 219 -8.51 -32.43 14.81
C LEU A 219 -8.17 -31.48 13.66
N ARG A 220 -7.80 -30.23 13.98
CA ARG A 220 -7.50 -29.18 13.00
C ARG A 220 -6.33 -28.33 13.48
N ARG A 221 -5.46 -27.93 12.55
CA ARG A 221 -4.32 -27.07 12.85
C ARG A 221 -4.19 -25.95 11.82
N ASN A 222 -3.64 -24.84 12.25
CA ASN A 222 -3.11 -23.79 11.40
C ASN A 222 -1.70 -24.21 10.97
N GLU A 223 -1.53 -24.47 9.69
CA GLU A 223 -0.22 -24.69 9.09
C GLU A 223 0.29 -23.38 8.51
N LEU A 224 1.51 -22.99 8.90
CA LEU A 224 2.16 -21.83 8.30
C LEU A 224 2.42 -22.10 6.82
N ARG A 225 2.04 -21.14 5.97
CA ARG A 225 2.45 -21.06 4.57
C ARG A 225 3.22 -19.77 4.37
N ALA A 226 4.32 -19.86 3.63
CA ALA A 226 5.14 -18.72 3.24
C ALA A 226 5.69 -19.01 1.85
N GLU A 227 5.22 -18.28 0.84
CA GLU A 227 5.55 -18.55 -0.56
C GLU A 227 5.82 -17.26 -1.34
N VAL A 228 6.80 -17.32 -2.24
CA VAL A 228 6.95 -16.32 -3.31
C VAL A 228 6.04 -16.76 -4.46
N LEU A 229 4.99 -15.98 -4.68
CA LEU A 229 3.95 -16.22 -5.69
C LEU A 229 4.42 -15.86 -7.09
N SER A 230 5.12 -14.74 -7.24
CA SER A 230 5.63 -14.28 -8.54
C SER A 230 6.88 -13.42 -8.41
N LEU A 231 7.63 -13.35 -9.51
CA LEU A 231 8.78 -12.46 -9.73
C LEU A 231 8.57 -11.72 -11.06
N PRO A 232 7.73 -10.67 -11.11
CA PRO A 232 7.27 -10.09 -12.37
C PRO A 232 8.38 -9.56 -13.29
N PHE A 233 9.54 -9.23 -12.74
CA PHE A 233 10.72 -8.75 -13.48
C PHE A 233 11.91 -9.73 -13.44
N GLY A 234 11.68 -10.99 -13.05
CA GLY A 234 12.74 -11.96 -12.83
C GLY A 234 13.56 -11.66 -11.58
N GLY A 235 14.83 -12.05 -11.58
CA GLY A 235 15.73 -11.93 -10.43
C GLY A 235 15.73 -13.16 -9.49
N PRO A 236 16.55 -13.13 -8.44
CA PRO A 236 16.66 -14.24 -7.50
C PRO A 236 15.41 -14.34 -6.62
N ARG A 237 15.07 -15.56 -6.20
CA ARG A 237 13.89 -15.81 -5.34
C ARG A 237 14.17 -15.33 -3.90
N PRO A 238 13.30 -14.51 -3.28
CA PRO A 238 13.41 -14.16 -1.87
C PRO A 238 13.45 -15.38 -0.95
N ILE A 239 14.25 -15.29 0.11
CA ILE A 239 14.37 -16.31 1.16
C ILE A 239 13.37 -15.94 2.27
N LEU A 240 12.48 -16.87 2.61
CA LEU A 240 11.42 -16.68 3.59
C LEU A 240 11.71 -17.53 4.82
N THR A 241 11.98 -16.89 5.95
CA THR A 241 12.35 -17.56 7.21
C THR A 241 11.34 -17.25 8.31
N PRO A 242 10.50 -18.20 8.74
CA PRO A 242 9.57 -18.00 9.84
C PRO A 242 10.29 -17.65 11.14
N GLN A 243 9.82 -16.63 11.85
CA GLN A 243 10.42 -16.17 13.11
C GLN A 243 9.37 -15.89 14.19
N PRO A 244 9.62 -16.31 15.45
CA PRO A 244 10.64 -17.28 15.85
C PRO A 244 10.33 -18.69 15.31
N ALA A 245 11.35 -19.52 15.07
CA ALA A 245 11.22 -20.79 14.34
C ALA A 245 10.15 -21.76 14.89
N ASN A 246 9.95 -21.80 16.21
CA ASN A 246 9.03 -22.75 16.86
C ASN A 246 7.60 -22.23 17.03
N ASN A 247 7.41 -20.91 16.99
CA ASN A 247 6.10 -20.28 17.15
C ASN A 247 6.06 -18.96 16.38
N PRO A 248 6.03 -19.05 15.04
CA PRO A 248 6.26 -17.88 14.20
C PRO A 248 5.15 -16.86 14.38
N THR A 249 5.55 -15.60 14.52
CA THR A 249 4.68 -14.41 14.54
C THR A 249 4.88 -13.55 13.31
N ARG A 250 5.98 -13.76 12.58
CA ARG A 250 6.35 -13.09 11.33
C ARG A 250 7.17 -14.01 10.45
N VAL A 251 7.38 -13.59 9.21
CA VAL A 251 8.33 -14.20 8.27
C VAL A 251 9.38 -13.15 7.95
N HIS A 252 10.63 -13.45 8.29
CA HIS A 252 11.76 -12.64 7.87
C HIS A 252 12.08 -12.91 6.41
N VAL A 253 12.11 -11.84 5.62
CA VAL A 253 12.35 -11.88 4.18
C VAL A 253 13.73 -11.34 3.91
N VAL A 254 14.54 -12.10 3.17
CA VAL A 254 15.77 -11.62 2.55
C VAL A 254 15.58 -11.65 1.05
N TYR A 255 15.64 -10.50 0.39
CA TYR A 255 15.70 -10.39 -1.07
C TYR A 255 17.17 -10.27 -1.49
N PRO A 256 17.79 -11.35 -2.02
CA PRO A 256 19.24 -11.39 -2.23
C PRO A 256 19.65 -10.64 -3.51
N LEU A 257 19.50 -9.32 -3.51
CA LEU A 257 19.79 -8.44 -4.64
C LEU A 257 21.21 -7.88 -4.64
N ALA A 258 22.12 -8.35 -3.79
CA ALA A 258 23.54 -8.03 -3.87
C ALA A 258 24.22 -8.72 -5.07
N LEU A 259 23.79 -8.37 -6.29
CA LEU A 259 24.24 -8.96 -7.55
C LEU A 259 25.52 -8.31 -8.09
N GLY A 260 25.99 -7.22 -7.46
CA GLY A 260 27.19 -6.49 -7.87
C GLY A 260 27.01 -5.61 -9.10
N ASN A 261 25.76 -5.31 -9.49
CA ASN A 261 25.46 -4.45 -10.63
C ASN A 261 24.98 -3.06 -10.14
N PRO A 262 25.74 -1.97 -10.40
CA PRO A 262 25.38 -0.65 -9.91
C PRO A 262 24.38 0.10 -10.80
N ASP A 263 23.90 -0.48 -11.90
CA ASP A 263 22.97 0.19 -12.83
C ASP A 263 21.64 0.55 -12.13
N PRO A 264 21.29 1.86 -12.03
CA PRO A 264 20.06 2.31 -11.38
C PRO A 264 18.79 2.00 -12.21
N ASN A 265 18.92 1.56 -13.47
CA ASN A 265 17.78 1.15 -14.29
C ASN A 265 17.33 -0.28 -14.00
N LEU A 266 18.05 -1.02 -13.14
CA LEU A 266 17.62 -2.35 -12.74
C LEU A 266 16.35 -2.28 -11.90
N ARG A 267 15.46 -3.24 -12.17
CA ARG A 267 14.17 -3.37 -11.51
C ARG A 267 13.92 -4.78 -11.05
N PHE A 268 13.40 -4.90 -9.84
CA PHE A 268 13.04 -6.18 -9.26
C PHE A 268 11.68 -6.08 -8.60
N GLY A 269 10.92 -7.16 -8.68
CA GLY A 269 9.61 -7.25 -8.07
C GLY A 269 9.39 -8.64 -7.52
N ALA A 270 8.74 -8.76 -6.37
CA ALA A 270 8.30 -10.02 -5.82
C ALA A 270 6.92 -9.87 -5.19
N VAL A 271 6.09 -10.89 -5.35
CA VAL A 271 4.81 -10.97 -4.63
C VAL A 271 4.85 -12.17 -3.70
N LEU A 272 4.67 -11.93 -2.41
CA LEU A 272 4.79 -12.92 -1.35
C LEU A 272 3.42 -13.17 -0.73
N ALA A 273 3.16 -14.39 -0.26
CA ALA A 273 2.02 -14.68 0.61
C ALA A 273 2.48 -15.45 1.83
N VAL A 274 2.16 -14.93 3.03
CA VAL A 274 2.51 -15.55 4.31
C VAL A 274 1.29 -15.61 5.23
N GLY A 275 1.04 -16.74 5.87
CA GLY A 275 -0.12 -16.90 6.75
C GLY A 275 -0.50 -18.33 7.06
N TRP A 276 -1.79 -18.57 7.31
CA TRP A 276 -2.27 -19.82 7.90
C TRP A 276 -3.21 -20.57 6.95
N GLN A 277 -2.83 -21.79 6.62
CA GLN A 277 -3.67 -22.78 5.95
C GLN A 277 -4.31 -23.70 6.97
N GLU A 278 -5.61 -23.95 6.85
CA GLU A 278 -6.27 -25.00 7.63
C GLU A 278 -5.89 -26.38 7.09
N VAL A 279 -5.43 -27.26 7.98
CA VAL A 279 -5.15 -28.67 7.68
C VAL A 279 -5.91 -29.57 8.65
N ALA A 280 -6.79 -30.41 8.10
CA ALA A 280 -7.51 -31.44 8.85
C ALA A 280 -6.62 -32.68 9.07
N ARG A 281 -6.57 -33.23 10.29
CA ARG A 281 -5.72 -34.40 10.61
C ARG A 281 -6.41 -35.76 10.47
N ARG A 282 -7.70 -35.85 10.12
CA ARG A 282 -8.42 -37.13 9.95
C ARG A 282 -9.45 -37.10 8.79
N PRO A 283 -9.75 -38.25 8.15
CA PRO A 283 -10.81 -38.33 7.16
C PRO A 283 -12.17 -38.08 7.83
N ALA A 284 -12.87 -37.05 7.37
CA ALA A 284 -14.31 -36.81 7.48
C ALA A 284 -15.00 -37.21 8.81
N LEU A 285 -15.06 -36.28 9.76
CA LEU A 285 -16.33 -36.06 10.47
C LEU A 285 -17.07 -34.93 9.73
N PRO A 286 -18.41 -35.01 9.56
CA PRO A 286 -19.16 -33.97 8.87
C PRO A 286 -18.89 -32.61 9.49
N LEU A 287 -18.57 -31.62 8.65
CA LEU A 287 -18.32 -30.20 8.98
C LEU A 287 -19.56 -29.47 9.57
N GLY A 288 -20.52 -30.21 10.12
CA GLY A 288 -21.86 -29.72 10.47
C GLY A 288 -22.08 -29.26 11.91
N ASP A 289 -21.14 -29.44 12.83
CA ASP A 289 -21.42 -29.22 14.27
C ASP A 289 -20.37 -28.39 15.03
N LEU A 290 -19.69 -27.47 14.34
CA LEU A 290 -18.88 -26.45 15.01
C LEU A 290 -19.75 -25.23 15.32
N ARG A 291 -20.06 -25.06 16.61
CA ARG A 291 -20.79 -23.93 17.21
C ARG A 291 -20.36 -22.59 16.59
N GLN A 292 -21.33 -21.68 16.40
CA GLN A 292 -21.10 -20.29 15.97
C GLN A 292 -19.85 -19.70 16.65
N GLY A 293 -18.88 -19.28 15.84
CA GLY A 293 -17.58 -18.74 16.30
C GLY A 293 -16.39 -19.71 16.27
N SER A 294 -16.59 -20.99 15.93
CA SER A 294 -15.52 -22.00 15.90
C SER A 294 -15.34 -22.72 14.55
N GLY A 295 -16.05 -22.31 13.50
CA GLY A 295 -15.97 -22.90 12.16
C GLY A 295 -14.67 -22.55 11.40
N PRO A 296 -14.40 -23.21 10.26
CA PRO A 296 -13.35 -22.80 9.33
C PRO A 296 -13.59 -21.35 8.86
N PRO A 297 -12.52 -20.56 8.63
CA PRO A 297 -12.68 -19.28 7.98
C PRO A 297 -13.40 -19.49 6.65
N ARG A 298 -14.44 -18.68 6.43
CA ARG A 298 -15.23 -18.73 5.22
C ARG A 298 -14.78 -17.61 4.32
N PHE A 299 -14.64 -17.92 3.04
CA PHE A 299 -14.19 -16.97 2.05
C PHE A 299 -15.17 -16.92 0.88
N ARG A 300 -15.23 -15.78 0.23
CA ARG A 300 -15.89 -15.62 -1.07
C ARG A 300 -14.84 -15.23 -2.08
N GLN A 301 -14.91 -15.84 -3.25
CA GLN A 301 -14.19 -15.36 -4.41
C GLN A 301 -15.14 -14.51 -5.23
N LEU A 302 -14.74 -13.27 -5.45
CA LEU A 302 -15.54 -12.27 -6.14
C LEU A 302 -14.86 -11.94 -7.46
N ARG A 303 -15.68 -11.72 -8.49
CA ARG A 303 -15.27 -11.09 -9.74
C ARG A 303 -15.91 -9.72 -9.80
N VAL A 304 -15.10 -8.70 -10.07
CA VAL A 304 -15.58 -7.35 -10.38
C VAL A 304 -15.29 -7.12 -11.84
N THR A 305 -16.34 -6.77 -12.59
CA THR A 305 -16.24 -6.39 -14.00
C THR A 305 -16.60 -4.92 -14.11
N PHE A 306 -15.67 -4.11 -14.60
CA PHE A 306 -15.87 -2.71 -14.89
C PHE A 306 -16.42 -2.61 -16.31
N ASP A 307 -17.64 -2.07 -16.43
CA ASP A 307 -18.39 -2.08 -17.68
C ASP A 307 -18.05 -0.85 -18.52
N SER A 308 -18.22 0.33 -17.93
CA SER A 308 -18.02 1.62 -18.60
C SER A 308 -17.72 2.76 -17.63
N LEU A 309 -17.08 3.81 -18.14
CA LEU A 309 -16.92 5.11 -17.50
C LEU A 309 -17.70 6.13 -18.31
N LYS A 310 -18.65 6.84 -17.70
CA LYS A 310 -19.30 7.99 -18.32
C LYS A 310 -18.64 9.28 -17.82
N ILE A 311 -18.19 10.13 -18.73
CA ILE A 311 -17.67 11.46 -18.42
C ILE A 311 -18.85 12.42 -18.31
N ASN A 312 -18.87 13.22 -17.25
CA ASN A 312 -19.89 14.24 -17.01
C ASN A 312 -19.31 15.65 -17.00
N GLU A 313 -18.07 15.80 -16.55
CA GLU A 313 -17.27 17.03 -16.60
C GLU A 313 -15.84 16.60 -16.99
N ASP A 314 -15.41 16.94 -18.21
CA ASP A 314 -14.10 16.61 -18.78
C ASP A 314 -12.95 17.49 -18.26
N HIS A 315 -13.30 18.64 -17.65
CA HIS A 315 -12.42 19.69 -17.14
C HIS A 315 -11.65 20.49 -18.18
N ASP A 316 -11.98 20.35 -19.48
CA ASP A 316 -11.43 21.22 -20.52
C ASP A 316 -12.54 22.08 -21.18
N PRO A 317 -12.61 23.39 -20.89
CA PRO A 317 -13.65 24.25 -21.45
C PRO A 317 -13.42 24.63 -22.93
N LEU A 318 -12.24 24.36 -23.51
CA LEU A 318 -11.82 24.85 -24.82
C LEU A 318 -11.37 23.75 -25.79
N ALA A 319 -11.05 22.55 -25.32
CA ALA A 319 -10.84 21.34 -26.11
C ALA A 319 -11.47 20.11 -25.40
N SER A 320 -11.02 18.91 -25.76
CA SER A 320 -11.49 17.64 -25.20
C SER A 320 -10.50 17.20 -24.13
N GLY A 321 -10.97 16.73 -22.98
CA GLY A 321 -10.09 16.37 -21.87
C GLY A 321 -9.21 15.15 -22.17
N GLU A 322 -8.00 15.15 -21.62
CA GLU A 322 -7.04 14.07 -21.79
C GLU A 322 -6.81 13.31 -20.47
N TRP A 323 -7.63 12.31 -20.19
CA TRP A 323 -7.62 11.67 -18.88
C TRP A 323 -6.62 10.51 -18.77
N ASN A 324 -5.76 10.59 -17.77
CA ASN A 324 -4.97 9.49 -17.26
C ASN A 324 -5.70 8.89 -16.04
N PHE A 325 -6.27 7.68 -16.19
CA PHE A 325 -7.21 7.14 -15.18
C PHE A 325 -6.96 5.67 -14.83
N TRP A 326 -7.00 5.38 -13.52
CA TRP A 326 -6.89 4.04 -12.99
C TRP A 326 -8.04 3.71 -12.04
N VAL A 327 -8.40 2.43 -12.06
CA VAL A 327 -9.41 1.83 -11.20
C VAL A 327 -8.79 0.64 -10.48
N ARG A 328 -9.27 0.41 -9.27
CA ARG A 328 -8.88 -0.72 -8.43
C ARG A 328 -10.09 -1.50 -8.00
N ALA A 329 -9.96 -2.82 -7.99
CA ALA A 329 -10.78 -3.72 -7.20
C ALA A 329 -9.93 -4.80 -6.55
N GLY A 330 -10.22 -5.11 -5.28
CA GLY A 330 -9.35 -6.00 -4.51
C GLY A 330 -7.96 -5.40 -4.39
N SER A 331 -6.91 -6.07 -4.84
CA SER A 331 -5.53 -5.53 -4.82
C SER A 331 -4.99 -5.11 -6.17
N THR A 332 -5.83 -5.10 -7.21
CA THR A 332 -5.39 -4.91 -8.59
C THR A 332 -5.80 -3.54 -9.07
N TRP A 333 -4.81 -2.70 -9.38
CA TRP A 333 -4.97 -1.50 -10.19
C TRP A 333 -4.90 -1.85 -11.68
N PHE A 334 -5.69 -1.17 -12.49
CA PHE A 334 -5.64 -1.24 -13.93
C PHE A 334 -5.95 0.13 -14.53
N GLU A 335 -5.24 0.43 -15.61
CA GLU A 335 -5.42 1.62 -16.42
C GLU A 335 -6.71 1.48 -17.25
N VAL A 336 -7.52 2.53 -17.27
CA VAL A 336 -8.61 2.67 -18.24
C VAL A 336 -8.05 3.38 -19.45
N ARG A 337 -8.15 2.72 -20.61
CA ARG A 337 -7.60 3.23 -21.87
C ARG A 337 -8.68 3.88 -22.71
N GLY A 338 -8.24 4.69 -23.67
CA GLY A 338 -9.13 5.40 -24.59
C GLY A 338 -9.76 6.61 -23.93
N LEU A 339 -8.96 7.31 -23.11
CA LEU A 339 -9.38 8.47 -22.34
C LEU A 339 -8.60 9.75 -22.70
N GLY A 340 -7.65 9.69 -23.64
CA GLY A 340 -6.85 10.86 -24.04
C GLY A 340 -7.50 11.74 -25.10
N ASP A 341 -8.84 11.78 -25.15
CA ASP A 341 -9.70 12.61 -26.03
C ASP A 341 -11.16 12.29 -25.63
N VAL A 342 -11.66 12.95 -24.58
CA VAL A 342 -13.02 12.75 -24.07
C VAL A 342 -13.77 14.06 -23.85
N ASP A 343 -15.06 14.05 -24.21
CA ASP A 343 -15.96 15.17 -23.99
C ASP A 343 -17.04 14.86 -22.93
N ASP A 344 -17.62 15.90 -22.36
CA ASP A 344 -18.86 15.83 -21.56
C ASP A 344 -19.95 14.95 -22.20
N GLY A 345 -20.32 13.89 -21.48
CA GLY A 345 -21.35 12.94 -21.88
C GLY A 345 -20.83 11.68 -22.57
N ASP A 346 -19.54 11.61 -22.89
CA ASP A 346 -18.94 10.41 -23.47
C ASP A 346 -19.04 9.20 -22.54
N THR A 347 -19.04 8.02 -23.13
CA THR A 347 -19.08 6.76 -22.39
C THR A 347 -18.06 5.77 -22.94
N ILE A 348 -16.97 5.62 -22.20
CA ILE A 348 -15.87 4.73 -22.54
C ILE A 348 -16.16 3.32 -22.04
N GLN A 349 -15.99 2.33 -22.92
CA GLN A 349 -16.19 0.92 -22.59
C GLN A 349 -14.91 0.35 -21.97
N ILE A 350 -14.99 -0.17 -20.75
CA ILE A 350 -13.84 -0.73 -20.04
C ILE A 350 -13.76 -2.24 -20.31
N ARG A 351 -14.82 -2.98 -19.93
CA ARG A 351 -14.97 -4.44 -20.08
C ARG A 351 -13.79 -5.24 -19.54
N GLN A 352 -13.18 -4.76 -18.46
CA GLN A 352 -12.10 -5.46 -17.76
C GLN A 352 -12.62 -6.06 -16.46
N SER A 353 -12.07 -7.22 -16.09
CA SER A 353 -12.46 -7.90 -14.86
C SER A 353 -11.25 -8.34 -14.05
N THR A 354 -11.37 -8.28 -12.74
CA THR A 354 -10.42 -8.90 -11.81
C THR A 354 -11.13 -9.83 -10.84
N THR A 355 -10.39 -10.79 -10.28
CA THR A 355 -10.92 -11.76 -9.32
C THR A 355 -10.03 -11.79 -8.09
N PHE A 356 -10.63 -11.78 -6.91
CA PHE A 356 -9.94 -11.83 -5.64
C PHE A 356 -10.77 -12.59 -4.60
N ILE A 357 -10.13 -12.95 -3.49
CA ILE A 357 -10.75 -13.69 -2.39
C ILE A 357 -10.88 -12.76 -1.20
N VAL A 358 -12.04 -12.73 -0.56
CA VAL A 358 -12.32 -11.94 0.64
C VAL A 358 -12.82 -12.85 1.77
N PRO A 359 -12.38 -12.66 3.03
CA PRO A 359 -12.97 -13.33 4.18
C PRO A 359 -14.41 -12.86 4.42
N GLU A 360 -15.32 -13.72 4.92
CA GLU A 360 -16.71 -13.33 5.25
C GLU A 360 -16.81 -12.24 6.33
N ASN A 361 -15.77 -12.04 7.14
CA ASN A 361 -15.66 -10.95 8.11
C ASN A 361 -14.73 -9.81 7.64
N GLY A 362 -14.29 -9.85 6.38
CA GLY A 362 -13.42 -8.85 5.78
C GLY A 362 -14.18 -7.75 5.04
N SER A 363 -13.41 -6.94 4.33
CA SER A 363 -13.89 -5.90 3.45
C SER A 363 -13.04 -5.84 2.18
N TRP A 364 -13.55 -5.17 1.16
CA TRP A 364 -12.78 -4.80 -0.03
C TRP A 364 -13.32 -3.47 -0.58
N SER A 365 -12.58 -2.80 -1.46
CA SER A 365 -13.01 -1.52 -2.04
C SER A 365 -12.84 -1.45 -3.56
N VAL A 366 -13.70 -0.64 -4.19
CA VAL A 366 -13.46 -0.04 -5.50
C VAL A 366 -12.85 1.34 -5.29
N GLN A 367 -11.72 1.61 -5.96
CA GLN A 367 -11.06 2.90 -5.89
C GLN A 367 -10.70 3.45 -7.27
N THR A 368 -10.59 4.77 -7.38
CA THR A 368 -10.09 5.43 -8.59
C THR A 368 -9.03 6.45 -8.25
N THR A 369 -8.18 6.75 -9.22
CA THR A 369 -7.22 7.85 -9.19
C THR A 369 -6.87 8.23 -10.62
N GLY A 370 -6.38 9.44 -10.81
CA GLY A 370 -6.08 9.97 -12.12
C GLY A 370 -6.04 11.49 -12.14
N TRP A 371 -5.81 12.04 -13.31
CA TRP A 371 -5.80 13.46 -13.63
C TRP A 371 -6.22 13.67 -15.08
N GLU A 372 -6.62 14.89 -15.38
CA GLU A 372 -6.77 15.45 -16.73
C GLU A 372 -5.41 16.06 -17.11
N ASP A 373 -4.97 15.90 -18.36
CA ASP A 373 -3.60 16.08 -18.84
C ASP A 373 -3.48 17.20 -19.89
N ASP A 374 -3.10 18.39 -19.44
CA ASP A 374 -2.81 19.53 -20.30
C ASP A 374 -1.32 19.62 -20.73
N CYS A 375 -0.42 18.85 -20.10
CA CYS A 375 1.01 19.16 -20.14
C CYS A 375 2.02 18.00 -20.07
N ASP A 376 1.59 16.76 -20.02
CA ASP A 376 2.46 15.60 -19.79
C ASP A 376 3.32 15.25 -21.00
N ASP A 377 2.98 15.75 -22.20
CA ASP A 377 3.80 15.58 -23.41
C ASP A 377 5.23 16.13 -23.27
N ARG A 378 5.49 16.86 -22.19
CA ARG A 378 6.77 17.52 -21.88
C ARG A 378 7.59 16.82 -20.82
N PHE A 379 7.09 15.77 -20.17
CA PHE A 379 7.89 15.02 -19.22
C PHE A 379 9.14 14.47 -19.90
N SER A 380 10.31 14.84 -19.38
CA SER A 380 11.57 14.41 -19.96
C SER A 380 11.92 12.96 -19.62
N ASP A 381 12.84 12.36 -20.36
CA ASP A 381 13.36 11.02 -20.07
C ASP A 381 14.30 10.98 -18.84
N SER A 382 14.66 12.12 -18.27
CA SER A 382 15.42 12.20 -17.02
C SER A 382 15.21 13.52 -16.27
N GLU A 383 15.04 13.46 -14.95
CA GLU A 383 14.93 14.68 -14.14
C GLU A 383 16.16 15.60 -14.26
N ALA A 384 17.35 15.06 -14.55
CA ALA A 384 18.52 15.88 -14.87
C ALA A 384 18.41 16.62 -16.22
N GLU A 385 17.60 16.15 -17.17
CA GLU A 385 17.20 16.86 -18.39
C GLU A 385 16.02 17.80 -18.12
N ALA A 386 15.05 17.40 -17.28
CA ALA A 386 13.99 18.28 -16.77
C ALA A 386 14.61 19.53 -16.12
N GLU A 387 15.54 19.36 -15.18
CA GLU A 387 16.26 20.42 -14.49
C GLU A 387 17.09 21.31 -15.44
N ARG A 388 17.53 20.80 -16.59
CA ARG A 388 18.30 21.55 -17.60
C ARG A 388 17.42 22.25 -18.62
N ASN A 389 16.15 21.87 -18.75
CA ASN A 389 15.21 22.57 -19.60
C ASN A 389 14.87 23.90 -18.93
N ASP A 390 15.41 24.97 -19.52
CA ASP A 390 15.09 26.34 -19.14
C ASP A 390 13.59 26.54 -19.34
N ALA A 391 12.90 27.06 -18.32
CA ALA A 391 11.45 27.23 -18.31
C ALA A 391 11.02 27.97 -19.58
N SER A 392 10.56 27.20 -20.56
CA SER A 392 10.08 27.75 -21.82
C SER A 392 8.80 28.52 -21.54
N LEU A 393 8.42 29.45 -22.43
CA LEU A 393 7.10 30.09 -22.34
C LEU A 393 5.95 29.07 -22.30
N ALA A 394 6.19 27.87 -22.80
CA ALA A 394 5.27 26.76 -22.74
C ALA A 394 5.20 26.17 -21.30
N ASP A 395 6.32 26.02 -20.58
CA ASP A 395 6.33 25.51 -19.19
C ASP A 395 5.65 26.50 -18.21
N LEU A 396 5.68 27.80 -18.53
CA LEU A 396 4.89 28.82 -17.86
C LEU A 396 3.39 28.70 -18.14
N GLN A 397 3.00 28.15 -19.30
CA GLN A 397 1.60 27.90 -19.63
C GLN A 397 1.04 26.73 -18.80
N CYS A 398 1.82 25.66 -18.62
CA CYS A 398 1.47 24.53 -17.74
C CYS A 398 1.39 24.92 -16.25
N LEU A 399 2.06 26.02 -15.86
CA LEU A 399 1.92 26.59 -14.51
C LEU A 399 0.66 27.45 -14.34
N LEU A 400 -0.02 27.81 -15.43
CA LEU A 400 -1.18 28.70 -15.45
C LEU A 400 -2.49 27.98 -15.82
N ASP A 401 -2.38 26.91 -16.60
CA ASP A 401 -3.44 26.05 -17.16
C ASP A 401 -2.81 24.65 -17.22
N GLY A 402 -2.79 23.97 -16.09
CA GLY A 402 -2.05 22.74 -15.91
C GLY A 402 -2.96 21.68 -15.32
N ASN A 403 -2.60 20.43 -15.58
CA ASN A 403 -3.35 19.22 -15.28
C ASN A 403 -4.41 19.36 -14.21
N ASP A 404 -5.66 19.15 -14.62
CA ASP A 404 -6.76 19.26 -13.72
C ASP A 404 -6.93 18.02 -12.84
N ARG A 405 -7.29 18.31 -11.59
CA ARG A 405 -7.69 17.26 -10.68
C ARG A 405 -9.05 16.74 -11.11
N ILE A 406 -9.20 15.42 -11.16
CA ILE A 406 -10.50 14.77 -11.37
C ILE A 406 -11.03 14.13 -10.09
N GLY A 407 -12.34 13.89 -10.07
CA GLY A 407 -13.06 13.24 -8.98
C GLY A 407 -12.52 11.85 -8.65
N THR A 408 -12.84 11.36 -7.46
CA THR A 408 -12.39 10.04 -7.00
C THR A 408 -13.53 9.18 -6.50
N LEU A 409 -13.35 7.88 -6.58
CA LEU A 409 -14.25 6.89 -6.00
C LEU A 409 -13.47 6.12 -4.94
N ASN A 410 -14.07 5.91 -3.77
CA ASN A 410 -13.55 5.03 -2.74
C ASN A 410 -14.71 4.33 -2.03
N ARG A 411 -15.22 3.26 -2.66
CA ARG A 411 -16.40 2.54 -2.17
C ARG A 411 -15.98 1.25 -1.47
N THR A 412 -16.31 1.12 -0.19
CA THR A 412 -16.01 -0.09 0.59
C THR A 412 -17.22 -0.99 0.75
N TYR A 413 -17.02 -2.30 0.55
CA TYR A 413 -18.02 -3.34 0.71
C TYR A 413 -17.63 -4.33 1.81
N THR A 414 -18.62 -4.80 2.55
CA THR A 414 -18.47 -5.76 3.65
C THR A 414 -19.60 -6.80 3.58
N SER A 415 -19.62 -7.75 4.51
CA SER A 415 -20.73 -8.71 4.60
C SER A 415 -22.10 -8.05 4.85
N SER A 416 -22.17 -6.86 5.46
CA SER A 416 -23.46 -6.16 5.68
C SER A 416 -24.09 -5.64 4.40
N SER A 417 -23.27 -5.33 3.38
CA SER A 417 -23.71 -4.99 2.03
C SER A 417 -23.64 -6.18 1.07
N ASN A 418 -23.59 -7.40 1.60
CA ASN A 418 -23.41 -8.64 0.84
C ASN A 418 -22.23 -8.55 -0.15
N PHE A 419 -21.14 -7.91 0.28
CA PHE A 419 -19.93 -7.65 -0.50
C PHE A 419 -20.17 -6.92 -1.83
N GLY A 420 -21.27 -6.17 -1.94
CA GLY A 420 -21.59 -5.42 -3.15
C GLY A 420 -22.04 -6.29 -4.32
N LEU A 421 -22.54 -7.50 -4.11
CA LEU A 421 -23.05 -8.31 -5.22
C LEU A 421 -24.16 -7.60 -6.00
N GLY A 422 -24.05 -7.59 -7.33
CA GLY A 422 -24.97 -6.89 -8.23
C GLY A 422 -24.30 -5.79 -9.06
N ALA A 423 -25.11 -5.01 -9.78
CA ALA A 423 -24.67 -3.89 -10.61
C ALA A 423 -24.63 -2.58 -9.80
N HIS A 424 -23.66 -1.73 -10.13
CA HIS A 424 -23.44 -0.41 -9.54
C HIS A 424 -23.21 0.61 -10.65
N ASP A 425 -23.58 1.85 -10.35
CA ASP A 425 -23.34 3.04 -11.16
C ASP A 425 -23.03 4.16 -10.16
N ASP A 426 -21.76 4.24 -9.81
CA ASP A 426 -21.29 5.11 -8.73
C ASP A 426 -20.73 6.41 -9.32
N THR A 427 -21.27 7.54 -8.87
CA THR A 427 -20.79 8.87 -9.24
C THR A 427 -19.54 9.23 -8.43
N SER A 428 -18.55 9.84 -9.07
CA SER A 428 -17.32 10.32 -8.42
C SER A 428 -17.62 11.33 -7.30
N ALA A 429 -16.82 11.25 -6.25
CA ALA A 429 -16.82 12.20 -5.16
C ALA A 429 -15.72 13.25 -5.38
N ARG A 430 -15.89 14.38 -4.69
CA ARG A 430 -14.93 15.47 -4.70
C ARG A 430 -13.54 14.99 -4.26
N ASN A 431 -12.52 15.42 -4.97
CA ASN A 431 -11.10 15.20 -4.68
C ASN A 431 -10.46 16.52 -4.21
N GLY A 432 -10.44 16.80 -2.91
CA GLY A 432 -9.92 18.07 -2.34
C GLY A 432 -10.82 19.29 -2.59
N ASP A 433 -10.22 20.43 -2.95
CA ASP A 433 -10.89 21.75 -2.86
C ASP A 433 -11.54 22.24 -4.17
N SER A 434 -11.30 21.56 -5.30
CA SER A 434 -11.89 21.87 -6.62
C SER A 434 -13.33 21.34 -6.78
N ASP A 435 -14.03 21.81 -7.82
CA ASP A 435 -15.36 21.32 -8.21
C ASP A 435 -15.27 19.98 -8.96
N THR A 436 -14.71 18.97 -8.30
CA THR A 436 -14.47 17.62 -8.86
C THR A 436 -15.56 16.63 -8.45
N GLN A 437 -16.72 17.15 -8.09
CA GLN A 437 -17.83 16.31 -7.69
C GLN A 437 -18.65 15.95 -8.91
N ARG A 438 -18.81 14.65 -9.15
CA ARG A 438 -19.61 14.08 -10.24
C ARG A 438 -18.99 14.13 -11.63
N ASP A 439 -17.70 14.38 -11.74
CA ASP A 439 -16.94 14.35 -13.00
C ASP A 439 -17.17 13.09 -13.83
N PHE A 440 -17.44 11.95 -13.18
CA PHE A 440 -17.78 10.73 -13.89
C PHE A 440 -18.75 9.83 -13.13
N ASN A 441 -19.32 8.89 -13.88
CA ASN A 441 -20.09 7.75 -13.40
C ASN A 441 -19.38 6.45 -13.79
N LEU A 442 -18.95 5.66 -12.79
CA LEU A 442 -18.31 4.37 -13.01
C LEU A 442 -19.33 3.24 -12.87
N ARG A 443 -19.59 2.55 -13.99
CA ARG A 443 -20.48 1.39 -14.02
C ARG A 443 -19.68 0.10 -13.91
N TYR A 444 -20.07 -0.75 -12.97
CA TYR A 444 -19.45 -2.05 -12.75
C TYR A 444 -20.44 -3.03 -12.12
N HIS A 445 -20.14 -4.32 -12.17
CA HIS A 445 -20.90 -5.34 -11.46
C HIS A 445 -20.00 -6.32 -10.74
N VAL A 446 -20.52 -6.88 -9.64
CA VAL A 446 -19.83 -7.82 -8.77
C VAL A 446 -20.58 -9.14 -8.74
N GLU A 447 -19.84 -10.22 -9.00
CA GLU A 447 -20.34 -11.59 -9.02
C GLU A 447 -19.61 -12.44 -7.98
N GLU A 448 -20.33 -13.35 -7.32
CA GLU A 448 -19.72 -14.40 -6.50
C GLU A 448 -19.38 -15.58 -7.42
N VAL A 449 -18.09 -15.81 -7.66
CA VAL A 449 -17.65 -16.92 -8.53
C VAL A 449 -17.46 -18.22 -7.75
N ALA A 450 -17.15 -18.12 -6.46
CA ALA A 450 -17.04 -19.28 -5.57
C ALA A 450 -17.22 -18.88 -4.10
N ARG A 451 -17.60 -19.87 -3.29
CA ARG A 451 -17.64 -19.77 -1.83
C ARG A 451 -16.87 -20.93 -1.20
N TYR A 452 -16.14 -20.65 -0.12
CA TYR A 452 -15.30 -21.61 0.57
C TYR A 452 -15.74 -21.78 2.04
N PRO A 453 -15.91 -23.02 2.52
CA PRO A 453 -15.82 -24.27 1.77
C PRO A 453 -16.92 -24.41 0.72
N GLN A 454 -16.60 -25.03 -0.43
CA GLN A 454 -17.59 -25.30 -1.47
C GLN A 454 -18.61 -26.31 -0.95
N ALA A 455 -19.90 -26.00 -1.09
CA ALA A 455 -20.97 -26.89 -0.68
C ALA A 455 -20.91 -28.20 -1.50
N GLY A 456 -20.72 -29.35 -0.83
CA GLY A 456 -20.83 -30.67 -1.46
C GLY A 456 -19.54 -31.40 -1.84
N ILE A 457 -18.35 -30.81 -1.63
CA ILE A 457 -17.09 -31.58 -1.78
C ILE A 457 -16.79 -32.30 -0.48
N GLN A 458 -17.24 -33.56 -0.37
CA GLN A 458 -16.62 -34.49 0.56
C GLN A 458 -15.15 -34.63 0.15
N PRO A 459 -14.17 -34.50 1.07
CA PRO A 459 -12.78 -34.79 0.74
C PRO A 459 -12.70 -36.23 0.21
N PRO A 460 -11.89 -36.50 -0.81
CA PRO A 460 -11.73 -37.86 -1.33
C PRO A 460 -11.36 -38.78 -0.16
N VAL A 461 -12.22 -39.77 0.07
CA VAL A 461 -11.91 -40.86 0.99
C VAL A 461 -10.81 -41.67 0.29
N ASN A 462 -9.56 -41.40 0.63
CA ASN A 462 -8.47 -42.30 0.29
C ASN A 462 -8.80 -43.66 0.92
N ARG A 463 -9.15 -44.63 0.07
CA ARG A 463 -9.30 -46.04 0.46
C ARG A 463 -7.95 -46.68 0.65
#